data_AF-A0A9E1X1Y7-F1
#
_entry.id   AF-A0A9E1X1Y7-F1
#
_cell.length_a   1.000
_cell.length_b   1.000
_cell.length_c   1.000
_cell.angle_alpha   90.00
_cell.angle_beta   90.00
_cell.angle_gamma   90.00
#
_symmetry.space_group_name_H-M   'P 1'
#
loop_
_entity.id
_entity.type
_entity.pdbx_description
1 polymer ?
#
loop_
_entity_poly.entity_id
_entity_poly.type
_entity_poly.pdbx_seq_one_letter_code
_entity_poly.pdbx_strand_id
1 'polypeptide(L)' 'DELTGVVCTGGTIRSHIGIISREYRIPGVIAFEFDTGDVSEGDPEGAAEPTNGTVVELDGAGTDGVVRTANP' A
#
# COMPACT_ATOMS: atom_id res chain seq x y z
N ASP A 1 -7.97 -17.45 -4.48
CA ASP A 1 -7.36 -16.21 -3.98
C ASP A 1 -7.89 -15.03 -4.73
N GLU A 2 -8.72 -14.24 -4.05
CA GLU A 2 -9.28 -13.01 -4.59
C GLU A 2 -8.44 -11.83 -4.09
N LEU A 3 -8.23 -10.83 -4.94
CA LEU A 3 -7.54 -9.61 -4.56
C LEU A 3 -8.40 -8.86 -3.54
N THR A 4 -7.90 -8.66 -2.33
CA THR A 4 -8.65 -8.01 -1.23
C THR A 4 -8.29 -6.55 -1.02
N GLY A 5 -7.25 -6.04 -1.69
CA GLY A 5 -6.83 -4.63 -1.62
C GLY A 5 -5.59 -4.35 -2.46
N VAL A 6 -5.25 -3.08 -2.63
CA VAL A 6 -4.07 -2.66 -3.40
C VAL A 6 -3.39 -1.43 -2.79
N VAL A 7 -2.05 -1.42 -2.84
CA VAL A 7 -1.22 -0.26 -2.48
C VAL A 7 -0.35 0.08 -3.70
N CYS A 8 -0.22 1.36 -4.03
CA CYS A 8 0.62 1.84 -5.11
C CYS A 8 1.48 3.01 -4.62
N THR A 9 2.79 2.97 -4.92
CA THR A 9 3.74 4.04 -4.56
C THR A 9 3.59 5.30 -5.40
N GLY A 10 2.80 5.25 -6.46
CA GLY A 10 2.57 6.38 -7.35
C GLY A 10 1.17 6.40 -7.95
N GLY A 11 0.89 7.48 -8.68
CA GLY A 11 -0.41 7.72 -9.31
C GLY A 11 -1.29 8.67 -8.51
N THR A 12 -2.57 8.67 -8.84
CA THR A 12 -3.59 9.53 -8.25
C THR A 12 -4.89 8.75 -8.09
N ILE A 13 -5.86 9.35 -7.40
CA ILE A 13 -7.23 8.82 -7.33
C ILE A 13 -7.91 8.69 -8.70
N ARG A 14 -7.35 9.23 -9.80
CA ARG A 14 -7.88 9.08 -11.17
C ARG A 14 -7.00 8.21 -12.08
N SER A 15 -5.99 7.54 -11.52
CA SER A 15 -5.19 6.55 -12.24
C SER A 15 -6.00 5.28 -12.54
N HIS A 16 -5.54 4.44 -13.48
CA HIS A 16 -6.18 3.16 -13.80
C HIS A 16 -6.47 2.33 -12.54
N ILE A 17 -5.43 2.03 -11.73
CA ILE A 17 -5.61 1.26 -10.50
C ILE A 17 -6.51 1.99 -9.49
N GLY A 18 -6.43 3.32 -9.42
CA GLY A 18 -7.33 4.12 -8.58
C GLY A 18 -8.80 3.97 -9.00
N ILE A 19 -9.12 3.90 -10.30
CA ILE A 19 -10.49 3.70 -10.80
C ILE A 19 -10.94 2.25 -10.57
N ILE A 20 -10.12 1.29 -10.98
CA ILE A 20 -10.44 -0.13 -10.93
C ILE A 20 -10.66 -0.61 -9.50
N SER A 21 -9.83 -0.23 -8.53
CA SER A 21 -10.02 -0.62 -7.12
C SER A 21 -11.41 -0.27 -6.57
N ARG A 22 -11.96 0.90 -6.95
CA ARG A 22 -13.32 1.32 -6.56
C ARG A 22 -14.43 0.55 -7.28
N GLU A 23 -14.25 0.23 -8.56
CA GLU A 23 -15.22 -0.59 -9.31
C GLU A 23 -15.35 -2.00 -8.70
N TYR A 24 -14.22 -2.56 -8.26
CA TYR A 24 -14.17 -3.85 -7.58
C TYR A 24 -14.51 -3.77 -6.08
N ARG A 25 -14.72 -2.56 -5.55
CA ARG A 25 -15.02 -2.29 -4.13
C ARG A 25 -13.99 -2.86 -3.15
N ILE A 26 -12.72 -2.82 -3.54
CA ILE A 26 -11.60 -3.19 -2.66
C ILE A 26 -10.89 -1.92 -2.16
N PRO A 27 -10.38 -1.91 -0.91
CA PRO A 27 -9.54 -0.81 -0.43
C PRO A 27 -8.34 -0.56 -1.34
N GLY A 28 -8.08 0.71 -1.64
CA GLY A 28 -6.97 1.14 -2.47
C GLY A 28 -6.25 2.34 -1.85
N VAL A 29 -4.95 2.22 -1.61
CA VAL A 29 -4.07 3.32 -1.19
C VAL A 29 -3.16 3.68 -2.35
N ILE A 30 -3.18 4.94 -2.78
CA ILE A 30 -2.45 5.44 -3.95
C ILE A 30 -1.48 6.53 -3.51
N ALA A 31 -0.31 6.58 -4.15
CA ALA A 31 0.79 7.46 -3.77
C ALA A 31 1.26 7.20 -2.33
N PHE A 32 1.39 5.92 -1.97
CA PHE A 32 1.92 5.49 -0.68
C PHE A 32 3.44 5.69 -0.63
N GLU A 33 3.91 6.26 0.47
CA GLU A 33 5.33 6.38 0.76
C GLU A 33 5.68 5.43 1.89
N PHE A 34 6.72 4.61 1.70
CA PHE A 34 7.23 3.73 2.75
C PHE A 34 7.95 4.55 3.81
N ASP A 35 7.79 4.18 5.08
CA ASP A 35 8.59 4.73 6.16
C ASP A 35 10.03 4.21 6.04
N THR A 36 10.98 5.13 5.84
CA THR A 36 12.40 4.81 5.69
C THR A 36 13.20 5.07 6.96
N GLY A 37 12.55 5.33 8.10
CA GLY A 37 13.22 5.65 9.37
C GLY A 37 14.21 4.58 9.87
N ASP A 38 13.98 3.32 9.52
CA ASP A 38 14.85 2.19 9.85
C ASP A 38 15.82 1.80 8.72
N VAL A 39 15.82 2.53 7.59
CA VAL A 39 16.70 2.27 6.45
C VAL A 39 17.97 3.11 6.55
N SER A 40 19.13 2.46 6.47
CA SER A 40 20.45 3.08 6.56
C SER A 40 21.10 3.27 5.19
N GLU A 41 22.07 4.20 5.09
CA GLU A 41 22.89 4.31 3.88
C GLU A 41 23.64 2.99 3.61
N GLY A 42 23.48 2.47 2.38
CA GLY A 42 24.06 1.19 1.96
C GLY A 42 23.09 0.01 2.01
N ASP A 43 21.91 0.18 2.61
CA ASP A 43 20.84 -0.80 2.50
C ASP A 43 20.33 -0.93 1.04
N PRO A 44 19.86 -2.11 0.63
CA PRO A 44 19.37 -2.32 -0.72
C PRO A 44 18.13 -1.47 -1.03
N GLU A 45 17.93 -1.17 -2.32
CA GLU A 45 16.69 -0.59 -2.80
C GLU A 45 15.49 -1.45 -2.34
N GLY A 46 14.45 -0.80 -1.82
CA GLY A 46 13.27 -1.49 -1.29
C GLY A 46 13.44 -2.04 0.13
N ALA A 47 14.48 -1.67 0.88
CA ALA A 47 14.66 -2.13 2.27
C ALA A 47 13.49 -1.76 3.21
N ALA A 48 12.76 -0.68 2.93
CA ALA A 48 11.54 -0.30 3.63
C ALA A 48 10.28 -1.06 3.16
N GLU A 49 10.36 -1.79 2.05
CA GLU A 49 9.21 -2.50 1.50
C GLU A 49 8.91 -3.76 2.34
N PRO A 50 7.62 -4.06 2.57
CA PRO A 50 7.24 -5.29 3.23
C PRO A 50 7.64 -6.50 2.36
N THR A 51 8.24 -7.50 3.00
CA THR A 51 8.56 -8.76 2.30
C THR A 51 7.31 -9.49 1.82
N ASN A 52 7.43 -10.25 0.74
CA ASN A 52 6.33 -11.08 0.24
C ASN A 52 5.76 -11.99 1.33
N GLY A 53 4.44 -11.96 1.51
CA GLY A 53 3.73 -12.69 2.56
C GLY A 53 3.52 -11.90 3.84
N THR A 54 4.03 -10.67 3.94
CA THR A 54 3.69 -9.75 5.04
C THR A 54 2.18 -9.48 5.03
N VAL A 55 1.52 -9.71 6.17
CA VAL A 55 0.09 -9.42 6.33
C VAL A 55 -0.06 -7.95 6.70
N VAL A 56 -0.97 -7.26 6.01
CA VAL A 56 -1.24 -5.84 6.23
C VAL A 56 -2.74 -5.59 6.31
N GLU A 57 -3.11 -4.57 7.08
CA GLU A 57 -4.45 -3.98 7.09
C GLU A 57 -4.44 -2.70 6.25
N LEU A 58 -5.50 -2.51 5.46
CA LEU A 58 -5.72 -1.35 4.61
C LEU A 58 -7.00 -0.63 5.03
N ASP A 59 -6.87 0.64 5.41
CA ASP A 59 -8.00 1.53 5.71
C ASP A 59 -7.99 2.72 4.73
N GLY A 60 -8.99 2.75 3.85
CA GLY A 60 -9.20 3.83 2.87
C GLY A 60 -10.45 4.67 3.14
N ALA A 61 -11.03 4.59 4.34
CA ALA A 61 -12.27 5.32 4.66
C ALA A 61 -12.03 6.82 4.94
N GLY A 62 -10.79 7.18 5.30
CA GLY A 62 -10.38 8.55 5.59
C GLY A 62 -10.00 9.37 4.36
N THR A 63 -9.56 10.61 4.61
CA THR A 63 -8.92 11.47 3.59
C THR A 63 -7.59 10.92 3.13
N ASP A 64 -6.85 10.30 4.07
CA ASP A 64 -5.58 9.65 3.85
C ASP A 64 -5.76 8.14 3.99
N GLY A 65 -5.11 7.39 3.10
CA GLY A 65 -5.08 5.93 3.18
C GLY A 65 -4.06 5.48 4.20
N VAL A 66 -4.45 4.53 5.06
CA VAL A 66 -3.59 3.99 6.10
C VAL A 66 -3.26 2.53 5.80
N VAL A 67 -1.98 2.20 5.90
CA VAL A 67 -1.45 0.83 5.77
C VAL A 67 -0.76 0.48 7.08
N ARG A 68 -1.10 -0.66 7.68
CA ARG A 68 -0.49 -1.14 8.94
C ARG A 68 -0.11 -2.60 8.82
N THR A 69 1.03 -3.00 9.37
CA THR A 69 1.35 -4.41 9.55
C THR A 69 0.35 -5.05 10.51
N ALA A 70 -0.20 -6.19 10.16
CA ALA A 70 -1.07 -6.97 11.02
C ALA A 70 -0.39 -8.29 11.40
N ASN A 71 -0.60 -8.73 12.65
CA ASN A 71 -0.31 -10.12 13.00
C ASN A 71 -1.55 -10.96 12.66
N PRO A 72 -1.39 -12.10 11.97
CA PRO A 72 -2.50 -13.00 11.64
C PRO A 72 -3.19 -13.57 12.88
#